data_AF-A0A2H0YTM1-F1
#
_entry.id   AF-A0A2H0YTM1-F1
#
_cell.length_a   1.000
_cell.length_b   1.000
_cell.length_c   1.000
_cell.angle_alpha   90.00
_cell.angle_beta   90.00
_cell.angle_gamma   90.00
#
_symmetry.space_group_name_H-M   'P 1'
#
loop_
_entity.id
_entity.type
_entity.pdbx_description
1 polymer ?
#
loop_
_entity_poly.entity_id
_entity_poly.type
_entity_poly.pdbx_seq_one_letter_code
_entity_poly.pdbx_strand_id
1 'polypeptide(L)'
;LILKSSMAISGDECANQATPEEIAEATLRMFEKSVPSEVPGIVFLSGGQSAVQATTNLNAINAKSKGPWTISFSYARALQAPSLAIWKGKKEHLSAAQAEFLKRLRANVKANAGLYTREDEA
;
A
#
# COMPACT_ATOMS: atom_id res chain seq x y z
N LEU A 1 -14.02 2.38 15.48
CA LEU A 1 -13.00 1.31 15.33
C LEU A 1 -12.43 1.41 13.91
N ILE A 2 -11.11 1.26 13.72
CA ILE A 2 -10.48 1.10 12.39
C ILE A 2 -9.65 -0.18 12.44
N LEU A 3 -9.78 -1.03 11.42
CA LEU A 3 -9.00 -2.26 11.35
C LEU A 3 -7.67 -1.98 10.63
N LYS A 4 -6.55 -2.16 11.33
CA LYS A 4 -5.23 -2.18 10.68
C LYS A 4 -4.82 -3.63 10.39
N SER A 5 -4.82 -4.01 9.12
CA SER A 5 -4.57 -5.40 8.69
C SER A 5 -3.35 -5.50 7.75
N SER A 6 -2.81 -6.71 7.61
CA SER A 6 -1.95 -7.08 6.49
C SER A 6 -2.78 -7.37 5.23
N MET A 7 -2.12 -7.30 4.08
CA MET A 7 -2.62 -7.88 2.82
C MET A 7 -2.35 -9.39 2.83
N ALA A 8 -3.16 -10.16 2.10
CA ALA A 8 -2.93 -11.58 1.89
C ALA A 8 -1.87 -11.78 0.79
N ILE A 9 -0.60 -11.88 1.18
CA ILE A 9 0.55 -12.00 0.28
C ILE A 9 1.23 -13.38 0.40
N SER A 10 1.99 -13.77 -0.63
CA SER A 10 2.91 -14.92 -0.54
C SER A 10 3.95 -14.69 0.55
N GLY A 11 4.41 -15.77 1.19
CA GLY A 11 5.56 -15.70 2.09
C GLY A 11 6.84 -15.32 1.34
N ASP A 12 7.79 -14.71 2.05
CA ASP A 12 9.04 -14.19 1.46
C ASP A 12 9.88 -15.30 0.77
N GLU A 13 9.85 -16.53 1.29
CA GLU A 13 10.57 -17.69 0.74
C GLU A 13 9.76 -18.48 -0.31
N CYS A 14 8.55 -18.04 -0.65
CA CYS A 14 7.73 -18.73 -1.63
C CYS A 14 8.30 -18.55 -3.04
N ALA A 15 8.62 -19.64 -3.72
CA ALA A 15 9.16 -19.58 -5.09
C ALA A 15 8.21 -18.87 -6.07
N ASN A 16 6.90 -19.04 -5.88
CA ASN A 16 5.87 -18.41 -6.70
C ASN A 16 5.24 -17.24 -5.93
N GLN A 17 5.60 -16.02 -6.31
CA GLN A 17 5.03 -14.81 -5.73
C GLN A 17 3.70 -14.48 -6.41
N ALA A 18 2.67 -14.21 -5.61
CA ALA A 18 1.36 -13.83 -6.12
C ALA A 18 1.40 -12.47 -6.83
N THR A 19 0.60 -12.36 -7.90
CA THR A 19 0.37 -11.10 -8.60
C THR A 19 -0.46 -10.13 -7.75
N PRO A 20 -0.41 -8.80 -8.01
CA PRO A 20 -1.26 -7.84 -7.30
C PRO A 20 -2.75 -8.17 -7.38
N GLU A 21 -3.21 -8.72 -8.50
CA GLU A 21 -4.60 -9.12 -8.73
C GLU A 21 -5.00 -10.31 -7.85
N GLU A 22 -4.15 -11.34 -7.75
CA GLU A 22 -4.36 -12.49 -6.86
C GLU A 22 -4.35 -12.06 -5.39
N ILE A 23 -3.43 -11.17 -5.00
CA ILE A 23 -3.37 -10.58 -3.66
C ILE A 23 -4.67 -9.83 -3.35
N ALA A 24 -5.17 -9.05 -4.31
CA ALA A 24 -6.40 -8.30 -4.14
C ALA A 24 -7.60 -9.21 -3.92
N GLU A 25 -7.75 -10.24 -4.75
CA GLU A 25 -8.84 -11.21 -4.64
C GLU A 25 -8.78 -12.00 -3.32
N ALA A 26 -7.60 -12.45 -2.93
CA ALA A 26 -7.41 -13.17 -1.67
C ALA A 26 -7.71 -12.29 -0.46
N THR A 27 -7.27 -11.03 -0.49
CA THR A 27 -7.48 -10.07 0.60
C THR A 27 -8.96 -9.70 0.76
N LEU A 28 -9.65 -9.36 -0.33
CA LEU A 28 -11.06 -8.99 -0.29
C LEU A 28 -11.95 -10.17 0.13
N ARG A 29 -11.69 -11.37 -0.39
CA ARG A 29 -12.38 -12.60 0.03
C ARG A 29 -12.22 -12.88 1.52
N MET A 30 -11.05 -12.58 2.10
CA MET A 30 -10.85 -12.71 3.54
C MET A 30 -11.74 -11.72 4.29
N PHE A 31 -11.76 -10.45 3.88
CA PHE A 31 -12.57 -9.43 4.53
C PHE A 31 -14.07 -9.73 4.48
N GLU A 32 -14.59 -10.15 3.33
CA GLU A 32 -15.98 -10.59 3.16
C GLU A 32 -16.39 -11.70 4.14
N LYS A 33 -15.45 -12.57 4.53
CA LYS A 33 -15.71 -13.68 5.44
C LYS A 33 -15.54 -13.33 6.92
N SER A 34 -14.74 -12.32 7.24
CA SER A 34 -14.25 -12.13 8.61
C SER A 34 -14.45 -10.72 9.18
N VAL A 35 -14.71 -9.71 8.36
CA VAL A 35 -14.84 -8.32 8.80
C VAL A 35 -16.33 -7.94 8.77
N PRO A 36 -16.94 -7.52 9.88
CA PRO A 36 -18.31 -7.02 9.87
C PRO A 36 -18.45 -5.73 9.04
N SER A 37 -19.60 -5.52 8.42
CA SER A 37 -19.88 -4.34 7.60
C SER A 37 -19.89 -3.02 8.37
N GLU A 38 -20.07 -3.08 9.69
CA GLU A 38 -20.09 -1.92 10.61
C GLU A 38 -18.68 -1.34 10.84
N VAL A 39 -17.63 -2.06 10.44
CA VAL A 39 -16.28 -1.49 10.44
C VAL A 39 -16.24 -0.37 9.40
N PRO A 40 -15.94 0.89 9.77
CA PRO A 40 -16.00 2.00 8.82
C PRO A 40 -14.84 2.00 7.83
N GLY A 41 -13.70 1.41 8.20
CA GLY A 41 -12.54 1.38 7.32
C GLY A 41 -11.45 0.41 7.75
N ILE A 42 -10.68 0.01 6.75
CA ILE A 42 -9.54 -0.89 6.86
C ILE A 42 -8.32 -0.15 6.32
N VAL A 43 -7.24 -0.12 7.11
CA VAL A 43 -5.96 0.47 6.69
C VAL A 43 -4.88 -0.60 6.64
N PHE A 44 -4.14 -0.66 5.54
CA PHE A 44 -3.06 -1.65 5.43
C PHE A 44 -1.77 -1.18 6.09
N LEU A 45 -1.10 -2.08 6.79
CA LEU A 45 0.35 -1.96 7.02
C LEU A 45 1.12 -2.41 5.78
N SER A 46 2.31 -1.86 5.54
CA SER A 46 3.14 -2.27 4.39
C SER A 46 3.94 -3.55 4.64
N GLY A 47 4.23 -3.87 5.91
CA GLY A 47 4.95 -5.11 6.26
C GLY A 47 6.36 -5.14 5.68
N GLY A 48 6.72 -6.29 5.08
CA GLY A 48 8.00 -6.51 4.39
C GLY A 48 8.07 -5.96 2.96
N GLN A 49 6.94 -5.50 2.41
CA GLN A 49 6.85 -5.09 1.00
C GLN A 49 7.74 -3.89 0.68
N SER A 50 8.23 -3.85 -0.56
CA SER A 50 8.84 -2.64 -1.10
C SER A 50 7.82 -1.49 -1.21
N ALA A 51 8.31 -0.26 -1.31
CA ALA A 51 7.44 0.91 -1.44
C ALA A 51 6.49 0.82 -2.65
N VAL A 52 7.00 0.36 -3.80
CA VAL A 52 6.24 0.20 -5.05
C VAL A 52 5.27 -0.97 -4.96
N GLN A 53 5.69 -2.09 -4.38
CA GLN A 53 4.84 -3.28 -4.22
C GLN A 53 3.64 -2.99 -3.33
N ALA A 54 3.85 -2.32 -2.19
CA ALA A 54 2.75 -1.93 -1.30
C ALA A 54 1.72 -1.04 -2.01
N THR A 55 2.17 -0.07 -2.80
CA THR A 55 1.30 0.83 -3.58
C THR A 55 0.57 0.11 -4.71
N THR A 56 1.25 -0.79 -5.43
CA THR A 56 0.64 -1.57 -6.52
C THR A 56 -0.43 -2.52 -5.99
N ASN A 57 -0.15 -3.20 -4.87
CA ASN A 57 -1.13 -4.08 -4.23
C ASN A 57 -2.32 -3.31 -3.66
N LEU A 58 -2.09 -2.15 -3.02
CA LEU A 58 -3.16 -1.26 -2.57
C LEU A 58 -4.07 -0.82 -3.73
N ASN A 59 -3.46 -0.51 -4.88
CA ASN A 59 -4.20 -0.12 -6.08
C ASN A 59 -5.10 -1.26 -6.59
N ALA A 60 -4.54 -2.46 -6.73
CA ALA A 60 -5.29 -3.62 -7.18
C ALA A 60 -6.46 -3.96 -6.25
N ILE A 61 -6.26 -3.84 -4.93
CA ILE A 61 -7.31 -4.02 -3.93
C ILE A 61 -8.42 -2.98 -4.11
N ASN A 62 -8.09 -1.70 -4.17
CA ASN A 62 -9.11 -0.64 -4.31
C ASN A 62 -9.84 -0.70 -5.65
N ALA A 63 -9.15 -1.05 -6.74
CA ALA A 63 -9.76 -1.23 -8.06
C ALA A 63 -10.81 -2.37 -8.10
N LYS A 64 -10.65 -3.40 -7.25
CA LYS A 64 -11.57 -4.54 -7.15
C LYS A 64 -12.56 -4.43 -5.99
N SER A 65 -12.33 -3.55 -5.01
CA SER A 65 -13.15 -3.46 -3.80
C SER A 65 -14.58 -3.03 -4.14
N LYS A 66 -15.55 -3.83 -3.70
CA LYS A 66 -16.99 -3.52 -3.76
C LYS A 66 -17.65 -3.62 -2.38
N GLY A 67 -16.85 -3.85 -1.34
CA GLY A 67 -17.32 -4.03 0.03
C GLY A 67 -17.71 -2.71 0.68
N PRO A 68 -18.35 -2.76 1.85
CA PRO A 68 -18.83 -1.57 2.56
C PRO A 68 -17.70 -0.76 3.23
N TRP A 69 -16.48 -1.33 3.30
CA TRP A 69 -15.35 -0.71 4.00
C TRP A 69 -14.64 0.31 3.12
N THR A 70 -14.32 1.47 3.70
CA THR A 70 -13.29 2.34 3.12
C THR A 70 -11.94 1.66 3.28
N ILE A 71 -11.25 1.38 2.18
CA ILE A 71 -9.91 0.77 2.20
C ILE A 71 -8.86 1.85 2.00
N SER A 72 -7.83 1.85 2.86
CA SER A 72 -6.72 2.79 2.76
C SER A 72 -5.40 2.23 3.28
N PHE A 73 -4.41 3.09 3.52
CA PHE A 73 -3.06 2.73 3.93
C PHE A 73 -2.65 3.40 5.25
N SER A 74 -1.88 2.69 6.05
CA SER A 74 -1.22 3.15 7.27
C SER A 74 0.25 2.70 7.22
N TYR A 75 1.01 3.34 6.32
CA TYR A 75 2.38 2.98 5.98
C TYR A 75 3.42 3.83 6.71
N ALA A 76 4.46 3.15 7.20
CA ALA A 76 5.69 3.79 7.65
C ALA A 76 6.80 3.53 6.62
N ARG A 77 7.36 2.32 6.60
CA ARG A 77 8.51 1.94 5.75
C ARG A 77 8.28 2.23 4.26
N ALA A 78 7.15 1.79 3.71
CA ALA A 78 6.81 2.01 2.29
C ALA A 78 6.67 3.49 1.89
N LEU A 79 6.50 4.41 2.86
CA LEU A 79 6.39 5.84 2.62
C LEU A 79 7.73 6.56 2.90
N GLN A 80 8.41 6.16 3.96
CA GLN A 80 9.58 6.88 4.49
C GLN A 80 10.92 6.32 3.98
N ALA A 81 11.04 5.02 3.69
CA ALA A 81 12.33 4.42 3.35
C ALA A 81 12.99 5.04 2.09
N PRO A 82 12.26 5.31 0.98
CA PRO A 82 12.85 6.00 -0.17
C PRO A 82 13.36 7.41 0.18
N SER A 83 12.57 8.17 0.94
CA SER A 83 12.94 9.52 1.40
C SER A 83 14.17 9.50 2.33
N LEU A 84 14.22 8.57 3.28
CA LEU A 84 15.35 8.40 4.20
C LEU A 84 16.64 7.99 3.47
N ALA A 85 16.53 7.15 2.44
CA ALA A 85 17.67 6.72 1.62
C ALA A 85 18.31 7.89 0.87
N ILE A 86 17.53 8.89 0.47
CA ILE A 86 18.01 10.14 -0.12
C ILE A 86 18.57 11.05 0.98
N TRP A 87 17.82 11.27 2.06
CA TRP A 87 18.17 12.24 3.09
C TRP A 87 19.52 11.93 3.74
N LYS A 88 19.75 10.69 4.18
CA LYS A 88 20.98 10.25 4.88
C LYS A 88 21.39 11.15 6.06
N GLY A 89 20.45 11.86 6.67
CA GLY A 89 20.71 12.82 7.76
C GLY A 89 21.38 14.14 7.32
N LYS A 90 21.51 14.39 6.02
CA LYS A 90 22.23 15.54 5.46
C LYS A 90 21.29 16.69 5.14
N LYS A 91 21.61 17.91 5.61
CA LYS A 91 20.75 19.09 5.42
C LYS A 91 20.62 19.47 3.93
N GLU A 92 21.69 19.29 3.17
CA GLU A 92 21.73 19.52 1.73
C GLU A 92 20.78 18.61 0.93
N HIS A 93 20.37 17.47 1.48
CA HIS A 93 19.45 16.53 0.83
C HIS A 93 17.97 16.73 1.23
N LEU A 94 17.67 17.69 2.11
CA LEU A 94 16.33 17.84 2.69
C LEU A 94 15.25 18.02 1.61
N SER A 95 15.48 18.90 0.65
CA SER A 95 14.51 19.19 -0.42
C SER A 95 14.26 17.95 -1.31
N ALA A 96 15.31 17.24 -1.69
CA ALA A 96 15.20 16.02 -2.50
C ALA A 96 14.46 14.90 -1.74
N ALA A 97 14.74 14.74 -0.44
CA ALA A 97 14.07 13.75 0.39
C ALA A 97 12.56 14.07 0.58
N GLN A 98 12.21 15.35 0.76
CA GLN A 98 10.82 15.79 0.83
C GLN A 98 10.08 15.56 -0.49
N ALA A 99 10.73 15.83 -1.62
CA ALA A 99 10.17 15.57 -2.94
C ALA A 99 9.85 14.08 -3.13
N GLU A 100 10.76 13.19 -2.72
CA GLU A 100 10.54 11.74 -2.79
C GLU A 100 9.41 11.28 -1.86
N PHE A 101 9.33 11.81 -0.64
CA PHE A 101 8.22 11.50 0.27
C PHE A 101 6.87 11.91 -0.34
N LEU A 102 6.79 13.11 -0.93
CA LEU A 102 5.58 13.59 -1.59
C LEU A 102 5.22 12.77 -2.83
N LYS A 103 6.22 12.33 -3.61
CA LYS A 103 6.02 11.40 -4.73
C LYS A 103 5.37 10.10 -4.23
N ARG A 104 5.94 9.46 -3.21
CA ARG A 104 5.36 8.23 -2.61
C ARG A 104 3.97 8.47 -2.04
N LEU A 105 3.73 9.59 -1.38
CA LEU A 105 2.42 9.92 -0.82
C LEU A 105 1.37 10.05 -1.93
N ARG A 106 1.68 10.78 -3.01
CA ARG A 106 0.79 10.93 -4.16
C ARG A 106 0.49 9.61 -4.84
N ALA A 107 1.49 8.75 -5.00
CA ALA A 107 1.31 7.40 -5.55
C ALA A 107 0.32 6.58 -4.69
N ASN A 108 0.46 6.61 -3.36
CA ASN A 108 -0.47 5.92 -2.46
C ASN A 108 -1.88 6.54 -2.45
N VAL A 109 -2.01 7.87 -2.61
CA VAL A 109 -3.32 8.53 -2.78
C VAL A 109 -4.02 8.08 -4.07
N LYS A 110 -3.28 7.96 -5.19
CA LYS A 110 -3.82 7.41 -6.44
C LYS A 110 -4.20 5.94 -6.30
N ALA A 111 -3.37 5.15 -5.64
CA ALA A 111 -3.64 3.74 -5.37
C ALA A 111 -4.86 3.56 -4.45
N ASN A 112 -5.08 4.46 -3.49
CA ASN A 112 -6.28 4.50 -2.67
C ASN A 112 -7.57 4.71 -3.50
N ALA A 113 -7.46 5.43 -4.62
CA ALA A 113 -8.56 5.61 -5.56
C ALA A 113 -8.66 4.49 -6.61
N GLY A 114 -7.74 3.52 -6.63
CA GLY A 114 -7.67 2.49 -7.68
C GLY A 114 -7.20 3.03 -9.05
N LEU A 115 -6.51 4.18 -9.08
CA LEU A 115 -6.13 4.90 -10.30
C LEU A 115 -4.61 5.01 -10.49
N TYR A 116 -3.82 4.30 -9.69
CA TYR A 116 -2.36 4.34 -9.78
C TYR A 116 -1.87 3.49 -10.97
N THR A 117 -0.94 4.06 -11.74
CA THR A 117 -0.31 3.40 -12.89
C THR A 117 1.20 3.41 -12.77
N ARG A 118 1.90 2.64 -13.62
CA ARG A 118 3.38 2.64 -13.63
C ARG A 118 3.98 4.01 -13.99
N GLU A 119 3.24 4.86 -14.68
CA GLU A 119 3.70 6.22 -15.03
C GLU A 119 3.83 7.11 -13.80
N ASP A 120 3.12 6.80 -12.71
CA ASP A 120 3.23 7.52 -11.44
C ASP A 120 4.54 7.24 -10.69
N GLU A 121 5.33 6.28 -11.16
CA GLU A 121 6.67 5.97 -10.65
C GLU A 121 7.78 6.74 -11.37
N ALA A 122 7.48 7.44 -12.47
CA ALA A 122 8.41 8.37 -13.12
C ALA A 122 8.55 9.64 -12.27
#